data_AF-H1VF21-F1
#
_entry.id   AF-H1VF21-F1
#
_cell.length_a   1.000
_cell.length_b   1.000
_cell.length_c   1.000
_cell.angle_alpha   90.00
_cell.angle_beta   90.00
_cell.angle_gamma   90.00
#
_symmetry.space_group_name_H-M   'P 1'
#
loop_
_entity.id
_entity.type
_entity.pdbx_description
1 polymer ?
#
loop_
_entity_poly.entity_id
_entity_poly.type
_entity_poly.pdbx_seq_one_letter_code
_entity_poly.pdbx_strand_id
1 'polypeptide(L)'
;MAKLFAPVVAALLPAVLVTAAPTAVSNATGNGCTVTEYADIANAVATCTDITLSNIAAPANSPIDLQKLQQGATVTFDGTT
;
A
#
# COMPACT_ATOMS: atom_id res chain seq x y z
N MET A 1 -30.72 -4.57 58.64
CA MET A 1 -29.85 -5.47 57.85
C MET A 1 -29.21 -4.63 56.76
N ALA A 2 -28.05 -4.02 57.04
CA ALA A 2 -27.40 -3.06 56.15
C ALA A 2 -26.55 -3.80 55.12
N LYS A 3 -26.78 -3.45 53.86
CA LYS A 3 -26.32 -4.11 52.64
C LYS A 3 -24.85 -3.72 52.37
N LEU A 4 -24.02 -4.72 52.11
CA LEU A 4 -22.58 -4.60 51.83
C LEU A 4 -22.32 -3.64 50.66
N PHE A 5 -21.50 -2.62 50.91
CA PHE A 5 -20.87 -1.78 49.89
C PHE A 5 -19.56 -2.43 49.45
N ALA A 6 -19.45 -2.79 48.16
CA ALA A 6 -18.20 -3.18 47.51
C ALA A 6 -17.87 -2.15 46.42
N PRO A 7 -16.64 -1.63 46.32
CA PRO A 7 -16.25 -0.73 45.24
C PRO A 7 -15.79 -1.55 44.04
N VAL A 8 -16.51 -1.46 42.92
CA VAL A 8 -16.06 -1.99 41.64
C VAL A 8 -15.02 -1.03 41.08
N VAL A 9 -13.75 -1.41 41.19
CA VAL A 9 -12.63 -0.75 40.51
C VAL A 9 -12.76 -1.07 39.02
N ALA A 10 -13.23 -0.10 38.24
CA ALA A 10 -13.25 -0.18 36.79
C ALA A 10 -11.82 0.02 36.26
N ALA A 11 -11.22 -1.05 35.74
CA ALA A 11 -9.91 -1.02 35.11
C ALA A 11 -9.98 -0.21 33.80
N LEU A 12 -9.18 0.86 33.74
CA LEU A 12 -8.97 1.68 32.55
C LEU A 12 -8.02 0.93 31.60
N LEU A 13 -8.54 0.40 30.49
CA LEU A 13 -7.70 -0.13 29.41
C LEU A 13 -7.23 1.04 28.51
N PRO A 14 -5.91 1.25 28.32
CA PRO A 14 -5.43 2.17 27.31
C PRO A 14 -5.62 1.57 25.91
N ALA A 15 -6.45 2.20 25.09
CA ALA A 15 -6.57 1.89 23.68
C ALA A 15 -5.29 2.34 22.96
N VAL A 16 -4.42 1.40 22.62
CA VAL A 16 -3.21 1.66 21.82
C VAL A 16 -3.65 1.81 20.37
N LEU A 17 -3.68 3.05 19.88
CA LEU A 17 -3.86 3.35 18.47
C LEU A 17 -2.59 2.95 17.71
N VAL A 18 -2.63 1.83 17.00
CA VAL A 18 -1.59 1.46 16.03
C VAL A 18 -1.69 2.42 14.86
N THR A 19 -0.78 3.38 14.79
CA THR A 19 -0.58 4.20 13.60
C THR A 19 0.10 3.34 12.55
N ALA A 20 -0.65 2.95 11.50
CA ALA A 20 -0.08 2.38 10.30
C ALA A 20 0.85 3.43 9.67
N ALA A 21 2.16 3.23 9.81
CA ALA A 21 3.15 4.06 9.13
C ALA A 21 3.12 3.72 7.62
N PRO A 22 3.13 4.71 6.72
CA PRO A 22 3.28 4.45 5.30
C PRO A 22 4.63 3.76 5.08
N THR A 23 4.60 2.58 4.45
CA THR A 23 5.80 1.89 3.99
C THR A 23 6.50 2.79 2.99
N ALA A 24 7.66 3.32 3.39
CA ALA A 24 8.50 4.12 2.53
C ALA A 24 8.88 3.31 1.29
N VAL A 25 8.38 3.72 0.13
CA VAL A 25 8.80 3.22 -1.18
C VAL A 25 10.28 3.58 -1.31
N SER A 26 11.14 2.58 -1.15
CA SER A 26 12.59 2.77 -1.28
C SER A 26 12.93 2.89 -2.75
N ASN A 27 13.01 4.12 -3.26
CA ASN A 27 13.57 4.41 -4.57
C ASN A 27 15.07 4.10 -4.56
N ALA A 28 15.41 2.84 -4.78
CA ALA A 28 16.78 2.42 -5.04
C ALA A 28 17.19 2.94 -6.43
N THR A 29 18.02 3.98 -6.43
CA THR A 29 19.01 4.32 -7.47
C THR A 29 18.60 4.00 -8.91
N GLY A 30 17.81 4.90 -9.52
CA GLY A 30 17.65 5.01 -10.98
C GLY A 30 16.20 4.92 -11.44
N ASN A 31 15.40 5.99 -11.27
CA ASN A 31 14.05 6.20 -11.86
C ASN A 31 13.06 5.00 -11.89
N GLY A 32 13.34 3.97 -11.10
CA GLY A 32 12.66 2.69 -11.08
C GLY A 32 11.61 2.67 -9.98
N CYS A 33 10.37 2.34 -10.33
CA CYS A 33 9.22 2.32 -9.44
C CYS A 33 8.67 0.92 -9.35
N THR A 34 8.70 0.36 -8.14
CA THR A 34 8.02 -0.89 -7.85
C THR A 34 6.59 -0.58 -7.42
N VAL A 35 5.64 -1.05 -8.21
CA VAL A 35 4.22 -0.89 -8.00
C VAL A 35 3.69 -2.23 -7.52
N THR A 36 3.06 -2.23 -6.34
CA THR A 36 2.39 -3.40 -5.77
C THR A 36 0.87 -3.24 -5.71
N GLU A 37 0.37 -2.03 -6.00
CA GLU A 37 -1.05 -1.72 -6.02
C GLU A 37 -1.50 -1.21 -7.39
N TYR A 38 -2.68 -1.65 -7.84
CA TYR A 38 -3.22 -1.27 -9.14
C TYR A 38 -3.44 0.25 -9.28
N ALA A 39 -3.79 0.93 -8.19
CA ALA A 39 -4.04 2.38 -8.18
C ALA A 39 -2.78 3.22 -8.48
N ASP A 40 -1.60 2.70 -8.14
CA ASP A 40 -0.33 3.39 -8.29
C ASP A 40 0.26 3.27 -9.70
N ILE A 41 -0.27 2.38 -10.54
CA ILE A 41 0.20 2.18 -11.92
C ILE A 41 0.11 3.49 -12.71
N ALA A 42 -1.00 4.23 -12.59
CA ALA A 42 -1.22 5.49 -13.30
C ALA A 42 -0.18 6.56 -12.93
N ASN A 43 0.27 6.56 -11.68
CA ASN A 43 1.31 7.49 -11.24
C ASN A 43 2.70 7.03 -11.69
N ALA A 44 2.97 5.72 -11.63
CA ALA A 44 4.23 5.15 -12.07
C ALA A 44 4.46 5.34 -13.58
N VAL A 45 3.45 5.11 -14.43
CA VAL A 45 3.59 5.31 -15.89
C VAL A 45 3.88 6.77 -16.27
N ALA A 46 3.45 7.73 -15.44
CA ALA A 46 3.64 9.16 -15.67
C ALA A 46 4.99 9.69 -15.14
N THR A 47 5.58 9.02 -14.15
CA THR A 47 6.75 9.54 -13.41
C THR A 47 8.02 8.70 -13.59
N CYS A 48 7.88 7.42 -13.95
CA CYS A 48 8.95 6.45 -13.92
C CYS A 48 9.24 5.90 -15.33
N THR A 49 10.52 5.67 -15.59
CA THR A 49 10.99 5.03 -16.83
C THR A 49 11.27 3.55 -16.62
N ASP A 50 11.52 3.10 -15.39
CA ASP A 50 11.61 1.69 -15.06
C ASP A 50 10.46 1.35 -14.12
N ILE A 51 9.60 0.42 -14.49
CA ILE A 51 8.39 0.10 -13.74
C ILE A 51 8.38 -1.39 -13.47
N THR A 52 8.42 -1.76 -12.20
CA THR A 52 8.25 -3.16 -11.79
C THR A 52 6.85 -3.34 -11.22
N LEU A 53 5.99 -4.04 -11.95
CA LEU A 53 4.67 -4.42 -11.48
C LEU A 53 4.82 -5.76 -10.76
N SER A 54 4.75 -5.77 -9.44
CA SER A 54 4.92 -6.98 -8.64
C SER A 54 3.67 -7.30 -7.84
N ASN A 55 3.20 -8.54 -7.94
CA ASN A 55 2.05 -9.07 -7.19
C ASN A 55 0.76 -8.21 -7.27
N ILE A 56 0.49 -7.58 -8.42
CA ILE A 56 -0.69 -6.72 -8.59
C ILE A 56 -1.90 -7.55 -8.99
N ALA A 57 -3.02 -7.35 -8.29
CA ALA A 57 -4.32 -7.86 -8.70
C ALA A 57 -5.14 -6.77 -9.40
N ALA A 58 -5.35 -6.92 -10.71
CA ALA A 58 -6.26 -6.04 -11.45
C ALA A 58 -7.73 -6.40 -11.13
N PRO A 59 -8.60 -5.41 -10.83
CA PRO A 59 -10.02 -5.68 -10.62
C PRO A 59 -10.69 -6.17 -11.91
N ALA A 60 -11.77 -6.94 -11.76
CA ALA A 60 -12.53 -7.46 -12.91
C ALA A 60 -13.00 -6.30 -13.81
N ASN A 61 -12.74 -6.42 -15.12
CA ASN A 61 -13.03 -5.40 -16.15
C ASN A 61 -12.15 -4.14 -16.11
N SER A 62 -11.04 -4.15 -15.37
CA SER A 62 -10.09 -3.03 -15.34
C SER A 62 -8.76 -3.47 -15.97
N PRO A 63 -8.50 -3.12 -17.24
CA PRO A 63 -7.22 -3.44 -17.88
C PRO A 63 -6.10 -2.58 -17.30
N ILE A 64 -4.93 -3.18 -17.10
CA ILE A 64 -3.70 -2.44 -16.76
C ILE A 64 -3.35 -1.51 -17.94
N ASP A 65 -3.48 -0.20 -17.73
CA ASP A 65 -3.22 0.82 -18.75
C ASP A 65 -1.74 1.26 -18.72
N LEU A 66 -1.01 0.87 -19.76
CA LEU A 66 0.39 1.23 -20.00
C LEU A 66 0.56 2.14 -21.23
N GLN A 67 -0.51 2.71 -21.76
CA GLN A 67 -0.46 3.50 -23.01
C GLN A 67 0.25 4.84 -22.84
N LYS A 68 0.39 5.32 -21.60
CA LYS A 68 1.01 6.61 -21.26
C LYS A 68 2.42 6.50 -20.68
N LEU A 69 3.08 5.37 -20.91
CA LEU A 69 4.48 5.19 -20.55
C LEU A 69 5.38 6.24 -21.19
N GLN A 70 6.40 6.66 -20.46
CA GLN A 70 7.45 7.50 -21.00
C GLN A 70 8.19 6.79 -22.13
N GLN A 71 8.74 7.56 -23.08
CA GLN A 71 9.48 6.97 -24.19
C GLN A 71 10.73 6.25 -23.70
N GLY A 72 10.91 5.00 -24.13
CA GLY A 72 12.00 4.15 -23.67
C GLY A 72 11.80 3.59 -22.26
N ALA A 73 10.59 3.67 -21.72
CA ALA A 73 10.29 3.05 -20.44
C ALA A 73 10.30 1.51 -20.53
N THR A 74 10.83 0.88 -19.49
CA THR A 74 10.88 -0.56 -19.30
C THR A 74 9.83 -0.96 -18.27
N VAL A 75 9.02 -1.97 -18.60
CA VAL A 75 8.07 -2.56 -17.65
C VAL A 75 8.48 -4.01 -17.38
N THR A 76 8.68 -4.32 -16.11
CA THR A 76 8.99 -5.66 -15.62
C THR A 76 7.78 -6.18 -14.85
N PHE A 77 7.28 -7.34 -15.24
CA PHE A 77 6.25 -8.06 -14.49
C PHE A 77 6.92 -9.09 -13.58
N ASP A 78 6.58 -9.02 -12.30
CA ASP A 78 7.12 -9.88 -11.26
C ASP A 78 6.00 -10.55 -10.46
N GLY A 79 6.22 -11.80 -10.05
CA GLY A 79 5.25 -12.58 -9.30
C GLY A 79 3.95 -12.89 -10.07
N THR A 80 2.80 -12.76 -9.39
CA THR A 80 1.47 -12.94 -9.99
C THR A 80 0.87 -11.56 -10.29
N THR A 81 0.82 -11.22 -11.57
CA THR A 81 0.34 -9.94 -12.09
C THR A 81 -0.63 -10.12 -13.24
#